data_AF-A0A6M1ZF78-F1
#
_entry.id   AF-A0A6M1ZF78-F1
#
_cell.length_a   1.000
_cell.length_b   1.000
_cell.length_c   1.000
_cell.angle_alpha   90.00
_cell.angle_beta   90.00
_cell.angle_gamma   90.00
#
_symmetry.space_group_name_H-M   'P 1'
#
loop_
_entity.id
_entity.type
_entity.pdbx_description
1 polymer ?
#
loop_
_entity_poly.entity_id
_entity_poly.type
_entity_poly.pdbx_seq_one_letter_code
_entity_poly.pdbx_strand_id
1 'polypeptide(L)'
;MNYKIRWLITLSVAALILLGISFKTAYQINKFFTLDSKIRARVEKVDVIEGKKEKFEVLAFYNFKIGDKNFYNVKKFDAKFINEITALDFKEKILKKDFFIWYNKKNPKISAIEKSFPIKNLVYSIITFVVFGYFVALKYYVFSFQKIG
;
A
#
# COMPACT_ATOMS: atom_id res chain seq x y z
N MET A 1 13.82 -22.48 31.38
CA MET A 1 13.77 -22.54 29.90
C MET A 1 15.18 -22.29 29.35
N ASN A 2 15.73 -23.20 28.53
CA ASN A 2 17.11 -23.13 28.04
C ASN A 2 17.34 -21.85 27.20
N TYR A 3 18.44 -21.14 27.44
CA TYR A 3 18.74 -19.87 26.75
C TYR A 3 18.82 -20.04 25.22
N LYS A 4 19.26 -21.21 24.74
CA LYS A 4 19.26 -21.56 23.31
C LYS A 4 17.84 -21.57 22.72
N ILE A 5 16.87 -22.10 23.47
CA ILE A 5 15.47 -22.17 23.08
C ILE A 5 14.86 -20.76 23.05
N ARG A 6 15.19 -19.89 24.01
CA ARG A 6 14.74 -18.48 24.02
C ARG A 6 15.22 -17.73 22.78
N TRP A 7 16.50 -17.84 22.43
CA TRP A 7 17.08 -17.22 21.22
C TRP A 7 16.45 -17.74 19.93
N LEU A 8 16.15 -19.04 19.86
CA LEU A 8 15.52 -19.65 18.70
C LEU A 8 14.09 -19.11 18.52
N ILE A 9 13.30 -19.02 19.60
CA ILE A 9 11.96 -18.43 19.55
C ILE A 9 12.01 -16.96 19.09
N THR A 10 12.91 -16.15 19.66
CA THR A 10 13.04 -14.73 19.28
C THR A 10 13.39 -14.57 17.80
N LEU A 11 14.34 -15.35 17.28
CA LEU A 11 14.71 -15.30 15.87
C LEU A 11 13.59 -15.79 14.96
N SER A 12 12.87 -16.85 15.33
CA SER A 12 11.73 -17.34 14.56
C SER A 12 10.61 -16.30 14.46
N VAL A 13 10.29 -15.63 15.57
CA VAL A 13 9.29 -14.54 15.58
C VAL A 13 9.76 -13.37 14.71
N ALA A 14 11.02 -12.95 14.85
CA ALA A 14 11.57 -11.86 14.05
C ALA A 14 11.61 -12.20 12.55
N ALA A 15 11.92 -13.46 12.20
CA ALA A 15 11.89 -13.95 10.82
C ALA A 15 10.47 -13.94 10.23
N LEU A 16 9.46 -14.35 11.00
CA LEU A 16 8.06 -14.29 10.56
C LEU A 16 7.60 -12.85 10.29
N ILE A 17 7.96 -11.91 11.15
CA ILE A 17 7.66 -10.49 10.97
C ILE A 17 8.33 -9.96 9.69
N LEU A 18 9.60 -10.30 9.48
CA LEU A 18 10.37 -9.88 8.31
C LEU A 18 9.77 -10.45 7.01
N LEU A 19 9.37 -11.73 7.01
CA LEU A 19 8.68 -12.35 5.88
C LEU A 19 7.35 -11.65 5.57
N GLY A 20 6.55 -11.34 6.59
CA GLY A 20 5.27 -10.64 6.42
C GLY A 20 5.43 -9.24 5.81
N ILE A 21 6.40 -8.46 6.31
CA ILE A 21 6.69 -7.12 5.78
C ILE A 21 7.26 -7.20 4.36
N SER A 22 8.15 -8.15 4.11
CA SER A 22 8.75 -8.37 2.79
C SER A 22 7.69 -8.76 1.76
N PHE A 23 6.80 -9.69 2.10
CA PHE A 23 5.71 -10.11 1.22
C PHE A 23 4.78 -8.95 0.89
N LYS A 24 4.38 -8.15 1.89
CA LYS A 24 3.53 -6.97 1.69
C LYS A 24 4.20 -5.93 0.78
N THR A 25 5.50 -5.71 0.96
CA THR A 25 6.27 -4.75 0.16
C THR A 25 6.42 -5.24 -1.28
N ALA A 26 6.79 -6.51 -1.46
CA ALA A 26 6.89 -7.14 -2.78
C ALA A 26 5.55 -7.08 -3.54
N TYR A 27 4.43 -7.36 -2.86
CA TYR A 27 3.10 -7.25 -3.46
C TYR A 27 2.78 -5.83 -3.96
N GLN A 28 3.08 -4.81 -3.15
CA GLN A 28 2.84 -3.42 -3.55
C GLN A 28 3.74 -2.96 -4.68
N ILE A 29 5.01 -3.38 -4.66
CA ILE A 29 5.95 -3.13 -5.75
C ILE A 29 5.47 -3.80 -7.04
N ASN A 30 5.03 -5.06 -6.99
CA ASN A 30 4.49 -5.76 -8.14
C ASN A 30 3.22 -5.08 -8.68
N LYS A 31 2.32 -4.62 -7.80
CA LYS A 31 1.15 -3.82 -8.19
C LYS A 31 1.56 -2.51 -8.87
N PHE A 32 2.63 -1.87 -8.42
CA PHE A 32 3.17 -0.67 -9.06
C PHE A 32 3.70 -0.99 -10.47
N PHE A 33 4.50 -2.05 -10.64
CA PHE A 33 5.07 -2.39 -11.95
C PHE A 33 4.05 -2.91 -12.96
N THR A 34 3.00 -3.59 -12.49
CA THR A 34 1.92 -4.09 -13.37
C THR A 34 1.04 -2.98 -13.96
N LEU A 35 1.06 -1.76 -13.39
CA LEU A 35 0.38 -0.58 -13.91
C LEU A 35 1.29 0.12 -14.93
N ASP A 36 1.20 -0.30 -16.20
CA ASP A 36 2.10 0.08 -17.29
C ASP A 36 1.50 1.08 -18.29
N SER A 37 0.18 1.24 -18.29
CA SER A 37 -0.54 2.02 -19.31
C SER A 37 -1.40 3.10 -18.71
N LYS A 38 -1.51 4.23 -19.40
CA LYS A 38 -2.27 5.40 -18.98
C LYS A 38 -3.40 5.67 -19.97
N ILE A 39 -4.63 5.82 -19.49
CA ILE A 39 -5.79 6.20 -20.31
C ILE A 39 -6.61 7.27 -19.60
N ARG A 40 -7.28 8.14 -20.37
CA ARG A 40 -8.22 9.13 -19.83
C ARG A 40 -9.47 8.40 -19.36
N ALA A 41 -9.79 8.53 -18.08
CA ALA A 41 -11.04 8.03 -17.52
C ALA A 41 -12.08 9.15 -17.50
N ARG A 42 -13.34 8.80 -17.74
CA ARG A 42 -14.46 9.73 -17.58
C ARG A 42 -15.06 9.49 -16.20
N VAL A 43 -15.18 10.56 -15.43
CA VAL A 43 -15.88 10.53 -14.14
C VAL A 43 -17.37 10.59 -14.44
N GLU A 44 -18.12 9.57 -14.02
CA GLU A 44 -19.56 9.53 -14.18
C GLU A 44 -20.27 10.19 -13.01
N LYS A 45 -19.79 9.92 -11.80
CA LYS A 45 -20.43 10.37 -10.57
C LYS A 45 -19.40 10.58 -9.47
N VAL A 46 -19.61 11.60 -8.64
CA VAL A 46 -18.86 11.81 -7.41
C VAL A 46 -19.86 11.95 -6.27
N ASP A 47 -19.76 11.05 -5.31
CA ASP A 47 -20.60 11.03 -4.12
C ASP A 47 -19.78 11.41 -2.89
N VAL A 48 -20.41 12.12 -1.97
CA VAL A 48 -19.89 12.37 -0.63
C VAL A 48 -20.64 11.43 0.31
N ILE A 49 -19.91 10.65 1.08
CA ILE A 49 -20.47 9.74 2.07
C ILE A 49 -19.98 10.14 3.46
N GLU A 50 -20.84 10.01 4.46
CA GLU A 50 -20.45 10.18 5.84
C GLU A 50 -19.67 8.93 6.30
N GLY A 51 -18.39 9.13 6.61
CA GLY A 51 -17.48 8.11 7.08
C GLY A 51 -17.48 7.97 8.60
N LYS A 52 -16.64 7.07 9.10
CA LYS A 52 -16.51 6.84 10.56
C LYS A 52 -15.94 8.08 11.26
N LYS A 53 -16.54 8.41 12.43
CA LYS A 53 -16.19 9.54 13.31
C LYS A 53 -16.60 10.92 12.76
N GLU A 54 -17.80 11.05 12.19
CA GLU A 54 -18.35 12.34 11.72
C GLU A 54 -17.41 13.03 10.72
N LYS A 55 -16.82 12.25 9.81
CA LYS A 55 -15.93 12.75 8.76
C LYS A 55 -16.50 12.40 7.41
N PHE A 56 -16.57 13.37 6.52
CA PHE A 56 -17.04 13.18 5.16
C PHE A 56 -15.91 12.63 4.28
N GLU A 57 -16.22 11.62 3.49
CA GLU A 57 -15.31 10.99 2.53
C GLU A 57 -15.89 11.13 1.11
N VAL A 58 -15.01 11.32 0.12
CA VAL A 58 -15.42 11.50 -1.27
C VAL A 58 -15.13 10.23 -2.08
N LEU A 59 -16.14 9.75 -2.78
CA LEU A 59 -16.08 8.62 -3.71
C LEU A 59 -16.25 9.12 -5.14
N ALA A 60 -15.35 8.73 -6.04
CA ALA A 60 -15.51 8.96 -7.48
C ALA A 60 -15.76 7.64 -8.20
N PHE A 61 -16.87 7.57 -8.93
CA PHE A 61 -17.22 6.53 -9.88
C PHE A 61 -16.72 6.98 -11.25
N TYR A 62 -15.88 6.15 -11.86
CA TYR A 62 -15.30 6.45 -13.15
C TYR A 62 -15.39 5.24 -14.06
N ASN A 63 -15.53 5.52 -15.35
CA ASN A 63 -15.48 4.53 -16.39
C ASN A 63 -14.30 4.80 -17.34
N PHE A 64 -13.87 3.76 -18.03
CA PHE A 64 -12.89 3.87 -19.09
C PHE A 64 -13.10 2.77 -20.12
N LYS A 65 -12.82 3.08 -21.39
CA LYS A 65 -13.01 2.19 -22.52
C LYS A 65 -11.66 1.70 -23.04
N ILE A 66 -11.48 0.39 -23.17
CA ILE A 66 -10.30 -0.22 -23.81
C ILE A 66 -10.82 -1.14 -24.92
N GLY A 67 -10.52 -0.79 -26.17
CA GLY A 67 -11.16 -1.43 -27.33
C GLY A 67 -12.67 -1.25 -27.25
N ASP A 68 -13.44 -2.33 -27.35
CA ASP A 68 -14.91 -2.30 -27.24
C ASP A 68 -15.45 -2.55 -25.81
N LYS A 69 -14.57 -2.69 -24.82
CA LYS A 69 -14.97 -3.00 -23.44
C LYS A 69 -14.94 -1.76 -22.56
N ASN A 70 -16.05 -1.50 -21.88
CA ASN A 70 -16.15 -0.49 -20.83
C ASN A 70 -15.89 -1.13 -19.47
N PHE A 71 -15.07 -0.47 -18.65
CA PHE A 71 -14.77 -0.86 -17.29
C PHE A 71 -15.26 0.21 -16.33
N TYR A 72 -15.90 -0.21 -15.25
CA TYR A 72 -16.42 0.66 -14.19
C TYR A 72 -15.63 0.41 -12.92
N ASN A 73 -15.14 1.46 -12.28
CA ASN A 73 -14.42 1.37 -11.02
C ASN A 73 -14.77 2.53 -10.09
N VAL A 74 -14.55 2.31 -8.80
CA VAL A 74 -14.78 3.29 -7.74
C VAL A 74 -13.47 3.62 -7.06
N LYS A 75 -13.16 4.90 -6.91
CA LYS A 75 -12.05 5.38 -6.09
C LYS A 75 -12.59 6.06 -4.85
N LYS A 76 -12.10 5.60 -3.70
CA LYS A 76 -12.17 6.34 -2.45
C LYS A 76 -10.97 7.26 -2.30
N PHE A 77 -11.22 8.53 -2.05
CA PHE A 77 -10.17 9.49 -1.69
C PHE A 77 -9.86 9.39 -0.19
N ASP A 78 -8.58 9.49 0.17
CA ASP A 78 -8.13 9.38 1.58
C ASP A 78 -8.29 10.72 2.34
N ALA A 79 -8.68 11.79 1.64
CA ALA A 79 -9.01 13.07 2.25
C ALA A 79 -10.28 12.93 3.08
N LYS A 80 -10.16 13.18 4.38
CA LYS A 80 -11.28 13.20 5.32
C LYS A 80 -11.62 14.64 5.65
N PHE A 81 -12.82 15.06 5.26
CA PHE A 81 -13.29 16.42 5.51
C PHE A 81 -14.09 16.44 6.82
N ILE A 82 -13.85 17.45 7.63
CA ILE A 82 -14.59 17.65 8.89
C ILE A 82 -15.98 18.19 8.57
N ASN A 83 -16.08 19.08 7.58
CA ASN A 83 -17.34 19.70 7.18
C ASN A 83 -17.77 19.23 5.78
N GLU A 84 -19.07 19.01 5.60
CA GLU A 84 -19.68 18.61 4.34
C GLU A 84 -19.40 19.61 3.21
N ILE A 85 -19.45 20.90 3.50
CA ILE A 85 -19.21 21.98 2.52
C ILE A 85 -17.83 21.82 1.86
N THR A 86 -16.79 21.56 2.66
CA THR A 86 -15.44 21.28 2.13
C THR A 86 -15.39 20.03 1.27
N ALA A 87 -16.19 19.01 1.57
CA ALA A 87 -16.27 17.80 0.77
C ALA A 87 -16.98 18.07 -0.57
N LEU A 88 -18.00 18.93 -0.58
CA LEU A 88 -18.69 19.38 -1.78
C LEU A 88 -17.77 20.22 -2.68
N ASP A 89 -17.02 21.18 -2.12
CA ASP A 89 -16.01 21.94 -2.86
C ASP A 89 -14.95 21.04 -3.49
N PHE A 90 -14.52 20.02 -2.75
CA PHE A 90 -13.58 19.03 -3.26
C PHE A 90 -14.19 18.20 -4.39
N LYS A 91 -15.46 17.79 -4.26
CA LYS A 91 -16.22 17.11 -5.31
C LYS A 91 -16.29 17.95 -6.59
N GLU A 92 -16.55 19.25 -6.50
CA GLU A 92 -16.57 20.11 -7.69
C GLU A 92 -15.20 20.20 -8.37
N LYS A 93 -14.13 20.32 -7.58
CA LYS A 93 -12.75 20.36 -8.09
C LYS A 93 -12.39 19.05 -8.79
N ILE A 94 -12.84 17.92 -8.25
CA ILE A 94 -12.69 16.60 -8.85
C ILE A 94 -13.43 16.57 -10.19
N LEU A 95 -14.71 16.92 -10.24
CA LEU A 95 -15.52 16.86 -11.48
C LEU A 95 -14.94 17.68 -12.65
N LYS A 96 -14.26 18.80 -12.35
CA LYS A 96 -13.64 19.68 -13.36
C LYS A 96 -12.27 19.18 -13.84
N LYS A 97 -11.67 18.18 -13.19
CA LYS A 97 -10.31 17.72 -13.49
C LYS A 97 -10.33 16.54 -14.46
N ASP A 98 -9.41 16.58 -15.42
CA ASP A 98 -9.13 15.42 -16.25
C ASP A 98 -8.45 14.32 -15.45
N PHE A 99 -9.10 13.15 -15.37
CA PHE A 99 -8.53 11.98 -14.73
C PHE A 99 -7.83 11.10 -15.75
N PHE A 100 -6.60 10.77 -15.40
CA PHE A 100 -5.90 9.67 -16.04
C PHE A 100 -5.81 8.53 -15.05
N ILE A 101 -6.09 7.34 -15.54
CA ILE A 101 -5.92 6.12 -14.78
C ILE A 101 -4.76 5.33 -15.34
N TRP A 102 -4.06 4.67 -14.44
CA TRP A 102 -3.13 3.62 -14.78
C TRP A 102 -3.86 2.30 -14.77
N TYR A 103 -3.62 1.46 -15.76
CA TYR A 103 -4.17 0.12 -15.84
C TYR A 103 -3.12 -0.87 -16.35
N ASN A 104 -3.36 -2.16 -16.10
CA ASN A 104 -2.52 -3.24 -16.61
C ASN A 104 -3.04 -3.70 -17.97
N LYS A 105 -2.20 -3.68 -19.03
CA LYS A 105 -2.60 -4.15 -20.38
C LYS A 105 -3.12 -5.58 -20.39
N LYS A 106 -2.51 -6.47 -19.60
CA LYS A 106 -2.86 -7.90 -19.55
C LYS A 106 -4.14 -8.16 -18.76
N ASN A 107 -4.44 -7.33 -17.76
CA ASN A 107 -5.66 -7.43 -16.96
C ASN A 107 -6.22 -6.04 -16.61
N PRO A 108 -7.07 -5.46 -17.48
CA PRO A 108 -7.60 -4.11 -17.29
C PRO A 108 -8.47 -3.91 -16.05
N LYS A 109 -8.92 -5.00 -15.39
CA LYS A 109 -9.64 -4.91 -14.11
C LYS A 109 -8.75 -4.33 -13.00
N ILE A 110 -7.43 -4.46 -13.14
CA ILE A 110 -6.47 -3.86 -12.22
C ILE A 110 -6.17 -2.44 -12.73
N SER A 111 -6.83 -1.45 -12.13
CA SER A 111 -6.60 -0.04 -12.40
C SER A 111 -6.40 0.79 -11.13
N ALA A 112 -5.71 1.90 -11.25
CA ALA A 112 -5.51 2.88 -10.19
C ALA A 112 -5.43 4.29 -10.78
N ILE A 113 -6.11 5.26 -10.14
CA ILE A 113 -6.02 6.67 -10.53
C ILE A 113 -4.59 7.20 -10.35
N GLU A 114 -3.92 6.79 -9.27
CA GLU A 114 -2.57 7.23 -8.96
C GLU A 114 -1.63 6.05 -8.75
N LYS A 115 -0.41 6.22 -9.26
CA LYS A 115 0.68 5.27 -9.11
C LYS A 115 1.55 5.72 -7.93
N SER A 116 1.20 5.29 -6.71
CA SER A 116 2.01 5.61 -5.53
C SER A 116 3.11 4.57 -5.33
N PHE A 117 4.37 5.01 -5.37
CA PHE A 117 5.48 4.13 -5.02
C PHE A 117 5.45 3.89 -3.49
N PRO A 118 5.57 2.63 -3.03
CA PRO A 118 5.42 2.30 -1.61
C PRO A 118 6.68 2.64 -0.78
N ILE A 119 7.19 3.88 -0.87
CA ILE A 119 8.42 4.35 -0.21
C ILE A 119 8.40 4.02 1.29
N LYS A 120 7.30 4.32 1.97
CA LYS A 120 7.15 4.08 3.41
C LYS A 120 7.36 2.60 3.77
N ASN A 121 6.74 1.70 3.01
CA ASN A 121 6.86 0.26 3.28
C ASN A 121 8.25 -0.27 2.92
N LEU A 122 8.88 0.29 1.88
CA LEU A 122 10.26 -0.03 1.52
C LEU A 122 11.23 0.37 2.64
N VAL A 123 11.09 1.57 3.21
CA VAL A 123 11.89 2.02 4.37
C VAL A 123 11.67 1.12 5.59
N TYR A 124 10.41 0.79 5.92
CA TYR A 124 10.13 -0.14 7.02
C TYR A 124 10.73 -1.53 6.78
N SER A 125 10.73 -2.03 5.54
CA SER A 125 11.36 -3.30 5.19
C SER A 125 12.87 -3.23 5.43
N ILE A 126 13.54 -2.16 5.00
CA ILE A 126 14.99 -1.97 5.20
C ILE A 126 15.33 -1.93 6.69
N ILE A 127 14.62 -1.12 7.49
CA ILE A 127 14.83 -1.05 8.94
C ILE A 127 14.65 -2.43 9.58
N THR A 128 13.60 -3.16 9.19
CA THR A 128 13.34 -4.52 9.69
C THR A 128 14.49 -5.47 9.37
N PHE A 129 15.05 -5.39 8.15
CA PHE A 129 16.22 -6.18 7.75
C PHE A 129 17.46 -5.83 8.57
N VAL A 130 17.72 -4.54 8.83
CA VAL A 130 18.85 -4.09 9.67
C VAL A 130 18.71 -4.61 11.10
N VAL A 131 17.53 -4.49 11.71
CA VAL A 131 17.26 -4.99 13.06
C VAL A 131 17.40 -6.51 13.13
N PHE A 132 16.89 -7.24 12.14
CA PHE A 132 17.05 -8.70 12.08
C PHE A 132 18.51 -9.10 11.93
N GLY A 133 19.26 -8.43 11.04
CA GLY A 133 20.70 -8.63 10.87
C GLY A 133 21.47 -8.38 12.16
N TYR A 134 21.09 -7.35 12.93
CA TYR A 134 21.64 -7.08 14.25
C TYR A 134 21.41 -8.24 15.23
N PHE A 135 20.20 -8.79 15.32
CA PHE A 135 19.91 -9.94 16.19
C PHE A 135 20.69 -11.20 15.77
N VAL A 136 20.87 -11.42 14.47
CA VAL A 136 21.68 -12.54 13.96
C VAL A 136 23.14 -12.34 14.35
N ALA A 137 23.72 -11.17 14.11
CA ALA A 137 25.11 -10.85 14.47
C ALA A 137 25.35 -10.96 15.98
N LEU A 138 24.40 -10.47 16.80
CA LEU A 138 24.44 -10.56 18.25
C LEU A 138 24.45 -12.02 18.73
N LYS A 139 23.63 -12.89 18.11
CA LYS A 139 23.69 -14.34 18.40
C LYS A 139 25.06 -14.90 18.07
N TYR A 140 25.64 -14.59 16.91
CA TYR A 140 26.97 -15.08 16.55
C TYR A 140 28.03 -14.64 17.57
N TYR A 141 28.02 -13.38 17.99
CA TYR A 141 28.97 -12.83 18.95
C TYR A 141 28.82 -13.44 20.36
N VAL A 142 27.59 -13.55 20.88
CA VAL A 142 27.34 -14.11 22.21
C VAL A 142 27.73 -15.60 22.27
N PHE A 143 27.40 -16.36 21.21
CA PHE A 143 27.73 -17.78 21.16
C PHE A 143 29.21 -18.05 20.85
N SER A 144 29.92 -17.14 20.18
CA SER A 144 31.38 -17.27 20.00
C SER A 144 32.13 -17.02 21.30
N PHE A 145 31.70 -16.05 22.11
CA PHE A 145 32.31 -15.77 23.42
C PHE A 145 32.12 -16.92 24.42
N GLN A 146 30.97 -17.60 24.42
CA GLN A 146 30.73 -18.76 25.30
C GLN A 146 31.53 -20.02 24.92
N LYS A 147 32.20 -20.07 23.77
CA LYS A 147 33.07 -21.20 23.39
C LYS A 147 34.50 -21.04 23.90
N ILE A 148 34.86 -19.87 24.41
CA ILE A 148 36.25 -19.48 24.76
C ILE A 148 36.45 -19.41 26.29
N GLY A 149 35.37 -19.45 27.09
CA GLY A 149 35.41 -19.56 28.55
C GLY A 149 34.84 -20.88 29.02
#